data_AF-A0A5B0MIT4-F1
#
_entry.id   AF-A0A5B0MIT4-F1
#
_cell.length_a   1.000
_cell.length_b   1.000
_cell.length_c   1.000
_cell.angle_alpha   90.00
_cell.angle_beta   90.00
_cell.angle_gamma   90.00
#
_symmetry.space_group_name_H-M   'P 1'
#
loop_
_entity.id
_entity.type
_entity.pdbx_description
1 polymer ?
#
loop_
_entity_poly.entity_id
_entity_poly.type
_entity_poly.pdbx_seq_one_letter_code
_entity_poly.pdbx_strand_id
1 'polypeptide(L)'
;MRASTSQAAASPHENSGTFTIPTTHGIGNVSPFADIQALKRIQTGSQGASSSLQQEWLPGENVGMTLDHRPPTDMGISQTFGLASFDSPFWAWISVIRMRVHELVVGEVNESLGPSILKLKSACFLRDNLRMPNSIVGESSHGASKPSTEAEEFAYLLWALSWRTLDLLGATKDRLTYIHQQEAFLKWFIDFMLVCKDPEQCAKIKGEFLYQKITEAFNAQEGPPVYRVFRKHVLLSGISVTSKQLLMNEAAIHALIFYYKNTNEEKWHHIFEDDVNFVLKLVSFGKKWNDRLVRKPPKPSSSTNFGALIPWNTPLQSNTLRFYADRGNIRVNKYVTLIDPIEGGDIDQLRIHKFFSLRHTDDIVWGWISRLELQEEFGKFKAHSKSTKVLQACFKAVEEQLGKPGENNHIPQTIERLLHHFWFINATILGALGCDTLQPNFKKQQKLARTFSDYFFSKGKRQRFNIQNLNAKNEADRVDKLMSDLVLLKSNYNVYTVKNSNSRRANSSVVSKRSIILTEIAVIVLGFYYKNMNHQKWCALFGEDENMLEFLIKYRYKCFSMGKLPLYQRNYLPQVRSLNLIPWERKSEIPEGELKIRAGRLFKYKSKIKLSYWTQRWRGGR
;
A
#
# COMPACT_ATOMS: atom_id res chain seq x y z
N MET A 1 -21.30 69.22 1.60
CA MET A 1 -20.67 70.52 1.91
C MET A 1 -19.57 70.29 2.95
N ARG A 2 -18.36 70.78 2.62
CA ARG A 2 -17.12 70.95 3.44
C ARG A 2 -16.60 69.71 4.19
N ALA A 3 -15.59 68.97 3.72
CA ALA A 3 -14.20 69.32 3.38
C ALA A 3 -13.38 69.83 4.57
N SER A 4 -12.30 69.10 4.93
CA SER A 4 -10.93 69.61 4.90
C SER A 4 -9.90 68.48 5.02
N THR A 5 -8.86 68.66 4.22
CA THR A 5 -7.77 67.78 3.78
C THR A 5 -6.41 68.26 4.31
N SER A 6 -5.43 67.35 4.42
CA SER A 6 -4.04 67.55 3.94
C SER A 6 -3.35 66.16 3.92
N GLN A 7 -3.05 65.51 2.78
CA GLN A 7 -1.93 65.75 1.83
C GLN A 7 -0.55 65.88 2.50
N ALA A 8 0.58 65.36 2.00
CA ALA A 8 0.94 64.44 0.91
C ALA A 8 2.46 64.18 1.06
N ALA A 9 2.95 62.95 0.85
CA ALA A 9 3.81 62.52 -0.27
C ALA A 9 5.33 62.74 -0.12
N ALA A 10 6.11 61.65 -0.24
CA ALA A 10 7.04 61.37 -1.35
C ALA A 10 8.09 60.30 -0.97
N SER A 11 8.09 59.19 -1.73
CA SER A 11 9.20 58.22 -1.93
C SER A 11 10.29 58.85 -2.86
N PRO A 12 11.38 58.20 -3.37
CA PRO A 12 11.70 56.75 -3.45
C PRO A 12 13.21 56.31 -3.46
N HIS A 13 13.42 55.01 -3.70
CA HIS A 13 14.56 54.27 -4.32
C HIS A 13 15.81 53.79 -3.52
N GLU A 14 15.93 52.44 -3.54
CA GLU A 14 17.05 51.57 -3.96
C GLU A 14 18.36 51.35 -3.17
N ASN A 15 18.57 50.03 -2.93
CA ASN A 15 19.77 49.20 -3.13
C ASN A 15 20.89 49.09 -2.10
N SER A 16 21.41 47.84 -2.06
CA SER A 16 22.70 47.34 -1.54
C SER A 16 22.89 47.40 -0.02
N GLY A 17 23.43 46.41 0.69
CA GLY A 17 24.27 45.27 0.36
C GLY A 17 25.20 45.03 1.56
N THR A 18 25.71 43.81 1.73
CA THR A 18 26.83 43.42 2.61
C THR A 18 26.62 43.46 4.15
N PHE A 19 26.43 42.27 4.72
CA PHE A 19 26.76 41.98 6.12
C PHE A 19 28.24 41.57 6.20
N THR A 20 29.03 42.33 6.96
CA THR A 20 30.39 41.99 7.38
C THR A 20 30.38 41.35 8.78
N ILE A 21 31.24 40.35 8.91
CA ILE A 21 31.56 39.52 10.07
C ILE A 21 32.26 40.35 11.17
N PRO A 22 32.18 39.91 12.44
CA PRO A 22 33.40 39.86 13.25
C PRO A 22 33.64 38.45 13.83
N THR A 23 34.82 37.92 13.49
CA THR A 23 35.51 36.80 14.12
C THR A 23 36.21 37.28 15.39
N THR A 24 36.22 36.48 16.45
CA THR A 24 37.47 35.99 17.07
C THR A 24 37.23 34.89 18.10
N HIS A 25 37.77 33.71 17.75
CA HIS A 25 38.50 32.69 18.54
C HIS A 25 38.11 32.26 19.97
N GLY A 26 38.14 30.93 20.18
CA GLY A 26 38.49 30.39 21.50
C GLY A 26 38.21 28.91 21.87
N ILE A 27 38.54 27.93 21.02
CA ILE A 27 39.10 26.58 21.37
C ILE A 27 38.23 25.53 22.12
N GLY A 28 38.15 24.31 21.54
CA GLY A 28 37.91 23.06 22.29
C GLY A 28 37.31 21.86 21.52
N ASN A 29 38.14 21.17 20.73
CA ASN A 29 38.04 19.85 20.02
C ASN A 29 37.06 18.78 20.59
N VAL A 30 36.54 17.77 19.86
CA VAL A 30 37.19 16.80 18.93
C VAL A 30 36.12 16.17 18.01
N SER A 31 36.43 15.98 16.72
CA SER A 31 35.69 15.15 15.75
C SER A 31 36.68 14.21 15.03
N PRO A 32 36.39 12.90 14.84
CA PRO A 32 37.26 12.01 14.08
C PRO A 32 36.61 11.60 12.75
N PHE A 33 37.12 12.09 11.62
CA PHE A 33 37.01 11.44 10.29
C PHE A 33 37.96 12.13 9.29
N ALA A 34 39.21 11.68 9.26
CA ALA A 34 40.14 11.84 8.13
C ALA A 34 41.18 10.73 8.26
N ASP A 35 41.22 9.81 7.29
CA ASP A 35 42.37 8.97 6.88
C ASP A 35 41.91 7.70 6.15
N ILE A 36 41.51 7.83 4.88
CA ILE A 36 41.70 6.78 3.86
C ILE A 36 41.88 7.47 2.49
N GLN A 37 42.99 8.19 2.32
CA GLN A 37 43.55 8.52 1.01
C GLN A 37 45.08 8.52 1.10
N ALA A 38 45.66 7.35 1.36
CA ALA A 38 47.10 7.13 1.22
C ALA A 38 47.37 5.63 1.08
N LEU A 39 47.24 5.07 -0.13
CA LEU A 39 47.98 3.88 -0.61
C LEU A 39 47.52 3.51 -2.03
N LYS A 40 48.04 4.24 -3.02
CA LYS A 40 48.11 3.78 -4.42
C LYS A 40 49.11 4.64 -5.20
N ARG A 41 50.38 4.23 -5.17
CA ARG A 41 51.39 4.33 -6.24
C ARG A 41 52.75 4.04 -5.62
N ILE A 42 53.39 2.96 -6.06
CA ILE A 42 54.76 2.98 -6.61
C ILE A 42 55.10 1.58 -7.17
N GLN A 43 55.50 1.63 -8.44
CA GLN A 43 56.46 0.81 -9.19
C GLN A 43 56.15 -0.62 -9.69
N THR A 44 56.08 -0.65 -11.02
CA THR A 44 56.55 -1.63 -11.99
C THR A 44 58.06 -1.94 -11.89
N GLY A 45 58.45 -3.21 -12.14
CA GLY A 45 59.58 -3.52 -13.03
C GLY A 45 60.79 -4.33 -12.49
N SER A 46 60.85 -5.60 -12.91
CA SER A 46 62.01 -6.31 -13.50
C SER A 46 63.04 -7.09 -12.63
N GLN A 47 63.06 -8.41 -12.92
CA GLN A 47 64.19 -9.34 -13.12
C GLN A 47 65.09 -9.82 -11.96
N GLY A 48 65.27 -11.15 -11.89
CA GLY A 48 66.57 -11.77 -11.57
C GLY A 48 66.59 -13.07 -10.74
N ALA A 49 66.75 -14.21 -11.43
CA ALA A 49 67.57 -15.39 -11.06
C ALA A 49 67.12 -16.45 -10.01
N SER A 50 66.63 -17.58 -10.58
CA SER A 50 67.18 -18.96 -10.55
C SER A 50 67.27 -19.86 -9.29
N SER A 51 66.88 -21.13 -9.57
CA SER A 51 67.29 -22.44 -9.01
C SER A 51 66.63 -22.87 -7.69
N SER A 52 66.21 -24.13 -7.44
CA SER A 52 66.26 -25.39 -8.19
C SER A 52 65.46 -26.48 -7.45
N LEU A 53 64.63 -27.24 -8.20
CA LEU A 53 64.42 -28.70 -8.18
C LEU A 53 64.52 -29.53 -6.88
N GLN A 54 63.45 -30.28 -6.58
CA GLN A 54 63.34 -31.77 -6.50
C GLN A 54 61.89 -32.13 -6.08
N GLN A 55 61.08 -32.77 -6.94
CA GLN A 55 60.82 -34.23 -6.99
C GLN A 55 60.39 -34.78 -5.60
N GLU A 56 59.27 -35.49 -5.40
CA GLU A 56 58.70 -36.54 -6.24
C GLU A 56 57.42 -37.14 -5.57
N TRP A 57 56.57 -37.82 -6.37
CA TRP A 57 55.58 -38.87 -6.05
C TRP A 57 54.07 -38.52 -6.11
N LEU A 58 53.50 -38.78 -7.30
CA LEU A 58 52.20 -39.41 -7.44
C LEU A 58 52.40 -40.95 -7.37
N PRO A 59 51.40 -41.69 -6.86
CA PRO A 59 50.68 -42.56 -7.78
C PRO A 59 49.17 -42.39 -7.66
N GLY A 60 48.50 -42.45 -8.80
CA GLY A 60 47.07 -42.24 -8.91
C GLY A 60 46.23 -43.44 -8.54
N GLU A 61 44.94 -43.18 -8.40
CA GLU A 61 43.87 -44.10 -8.75
C GLU A 61 42.70 -43.27 -9.30
N ASN A 62 42.42 -43.47 -10.59
CA ASN A 62 41.16 -43.12 -11.21
C ASN A 62 40.08 -44.00 -10.56
N VAL A 63 39.31 -43.44 -9.64
CA VAL A 63 37.95 -43.92 -9.39
C VAL A 63 37.01 -42.82 -9.83
N GLY A 64 36.52 -42.98 -11.05
CA GLY A 64 35.41 -42.19 -11.54
C GLY A 64 34.22 -42.37 -10.61
N MET A 65 33.89 -41.33 -9.85
CA MET A 65 32.54 -41.17 -9.35
C MET A 65 31.74 -40.45 -10.42
N THR A 66 31.09 -41.25 -11.26
CA THR A 66 29.86 -40.90 -11.94
C THR A 66 28.93 -40.18 -10.95
N LEU A 67 28.86 -38.86 -11.04
CA LEU A 67 27.76 -38.10 -10.46
C LEU A 67 26.51 -38.47 -11.25
N ASP A 68 25.73 -39.38 -10.68
CA ASP A 68 24.44 -39.82 -11.18
C ASP A 68 23.61 -38.63 -11.67
N HIS A 69 23.43 -38.56 -12.99
CA HIS A 69 22.42 -37.74 -13.62
C HIS A 69 21.05 -38.37 -13.37
N ARG A 70 20.49 -38.16 -12.17
CA ARG A 70 19.06 -38.35 -11.91
C ARG A 70 18.43 -37.02 -11.54
N PRO A 71 17.27 -36.66 -12.14
CA PRO A 71 16.50 -35.51 -11.67
C PRO A 71 16.13 -35.75 -10.19
N PRO A 72 16.17 -34.72 -9.32
CA PRO A 72 15.92 -34.89 -7.89
C PRO A 72 14.49 -35.39 -7.70
N THR A 73 14.34 -36.69 -7.45
CA THR A 73 13.05 -37.38 -7.51
C THR A 73 12.32 -37.39 -6.17
N ASP A 74 12.83 -36.69 -5.15
CA ASP A 74 12.23 -36.71 -3.83
C ASP A 74 12.38 -35.35 -3.12
N MET A 75 11.64 -34.34 -3.59
CA MET A 75 11.37 -33.16 -2.77
C MET A 75 10.23 -33.50 -1.81
N GLY A 76 10.60 -33.99 -0.63
CA GLY A 76 9.69 -34.36 0.46
C GLY A 76 8.62 -33.29 0.70
N ILE A 77 7.37 -33.76 0.71
CA ILE A 77 6.18 -32.94 0.55
C ILE A 77 5.63 -32.47 1.91
N SER A 78 5.55 -31.15 2.07
CA SER A 78 4.48 -30.46 2.82
C SER A 78 4.57 -28.97 2.55
N GLN A 79 3.52 -28.30 2.06
CA GLN A 79 3.32 -26.88 2.38
C GLN A 79 1.98 -26.25 1.98
N THR A 80 1.32 -25.72 3.01
CA THR A 80 0.51 -24.49 2.98
C THR A 80 1.40 -23.33 3.44
N PHE A 81 1.39 -22.18 2.75
CA PHE A 81 2.15 -21.00 3.17
C PHE A 81 1.35 -20.12 4.13
N GLY A 82 1.91 -19.80 5.30
CA GLY A 82 1.26 -19.00 6.34
C GLY A 82 1.33 -17.48 6.15
N LEU A 83 1.79 -16.98 4.99
CA LEU A 83 2.18 -15.57 4.82
C LEU A 83 1.04 -14.59 4.46
N ALA A 84 -0.21 -15.07 4.41
CA ALA A 84 -1.37 -14.27 4.02
C ALA A 84 -1.66 -13.07 4.95
N SER A 85 -1.04 -13.02 6.13
CA SER A 85 -1.17 -11.93 7.10
C SER A 85 -0.34 -10.68 6.77
N PHE A 86 0.62 -10.76 5.84
CA PHE A 86 1.52 -9.64 5.51
C PHE A 86 0.97 -8.77 4.38
N ASP A 87 1.02 -7.44 4.56
CA ASP A 87 0.48 -6.45 3.63
C ASP A 87 1.56 -5.80 2.74
N SER A 88 1.15 -4.98 1.77
CA SER A 88 2.07 -4.31 0.84
C SER A 88 3.14 -3.43 1.52
N PRO A 89 2.84 -2.64 2.57
CA PRO A 89 3.87 -1.96 3.36
C PRO A 89 4.92 -2.92 3.93
N PHE A 90 4.52 -4.10 4.38
CA PHE A 90 5.45 -5.14 4.85
C PHE A 90 6.39 -5.60 3.73
N TRP A 91 5.87 -5.89 2.54
CA TRP A 91 6.70 -6.27 1.40
C TRP A 91 7.65 -5.14 0.95
N ALA A 92 7.25 -3.88 1.09
CA ALA A 92 8.14 -2.75 0.83
C ALA A 92 9.29 -2.67 1.85
N TRP A 93 9.04 -3.02 3.11
CA TRP A 93 10.03 -3.01 4.17
C TRP A 93 11.18 -3.99 3.94
N ILE A 94 10.92 -5.12 3.26
CA ILE A 94 11.93 -6.11 2.90
C ILE A 94 13.02 -5.52 1.98
N SER A 95 12.69 -4.52 1.15
CA SER A 95 13.64 -3.83 0.26
C SER A 95 14.83 -3.20 0.99
N VAL A 96 14.72 -2.95 2.31
CA VAL A 96 15.83 -2.48 3.14
C VAL A 96 17.03 -3.43 3.09
N ILE A 97 16.78 -4.75 3.05
CA ILE A 97 17.85 -5.76 3.05
C ILE A 97 18.71 -5.59 1.80
N ARG A 98 18.08 -5.65 0.61
CA ARG A 98 18.77 -5.49 -0.68
C ARG A 98 19.56 -4.19 -0.73
N MET A 99 18.96 -3.06 -0.31
CA MET A 99 19.65 -1.77 -0.31
C MET A 99 20.89 -1.76 0.60
N ARG A 100 20.87 -2.45 1.75
CA ARG A 100 21.96 -2.44 2.71
C ARG A 100 23.15 -3.30 2.32
N VAL A 101 22.90 -4.35 1.54
CA VAL A 101 23.96 -5.27 1.11
C VAL A 101 24.27 -5.19 -0.38
N HIS A 102 23.71 -4.21 -1.10
CA HIS A 102 23.79 -4.13 -2.55
C HIS A 102 25.22 -4.26 -3.09
N GLU A 103 26.16 -3.44 -2.60
CA GLU A 103 27.56 -3.46 -3.05
C GLU A 103 28.24 -4.81 -2.81
N LEU A 104 28.00 -5.41 -1.63
CA LEU A 104 28.55 -6.72 -1.27
C LEU A 104 27.99 -7.82 -2.18
N VAL A 105 26.67 -7.80 -2.41
CA VAL A 105 25.99 -8.79 -3.25
C VAL A 105 26.42 -8.68 -4.71
N VAL A 106 26.55 -7.48 -5.27
CA VAL A 106 27.01 -7.29 -6.65
C VAL A 106 28.43 -7.82 -6.83
N GLY A 107 29.33 -7.55 -5.89
CA GLY A 107 30.70 -8.10 -5.91
C GLY A 107 30.69 -9.63 -5.86
N GLU A 108 30.02 -10.22 -4.87
CA GLU A 108 30.00 -11.66 -4.67
C GLU A 108 29.32 -12.43 -5.81
N VAL A 109 28.21 -11.89 -6.34
CA VAL A 109 27.49 -12.51 -7.46
C VAL A 109 28.35 -12.51 -8.72
N ASN A 110 29.04 -11.40 -9.01
CA ASN A 110 29.92 -11.34 -10.17
C ASN A 110 31.12 -12.28 -10.04
N GLU A 111 31.69 -12.42 -8.83
CA GLU A 111 32.79 -13.36 -8.56
C GLU A 111 32.35 -14.83 -8.61
N SER A 112 31.15 -15.15 -8.10
CA SER A 112 30.71 -16.55 -7.89
C SER A 112 29.80 -17.10 -9.01
N LEU A 113 29.09 -16.25 -9.75
CA LEU A 113 28.01 -16.67 -10.67
C LEU A 113 28.23 -16.29 -12.15
N GLY A 114 29.36 -15.73 -12.54
CA GLY A 114 29.61 -15.34 -13.95
C GLY A 114 29.11 -16.37 -15.00
N PRO A 115 29.42 -17.67 -14.87
CA PRO A 115 28.91 -18.72 -15.77
C PRO A 115 27.45 -19.14 -15.53
N SER A 116 26.95 -19.00 -14.30
CA SER A 116 25.62 -19.46 -13.86
C SER A 116 24.51 -18.44 -14.14
N ILE A 117 24.84 -17.15 -14.30
CA ILE A 117 23.89 -16.10 -14.71
C ILE A 117 23.30 -16.42 -16.10
N LEU A 118 24.10 -16.97 -17.02
CA LEU A 118 23.62 -17.35 -18.35
C LEU A 118 22.60 -18.52 -18.27
N LYS A 119 22.85 -19.49 -17.38
CA LYS A 119 21.93 -20.61 -17.12
C LYS A 119 20.66 -20.14 -16.41
N LEU A 120 20.76 -19.16 -15.53
CA LEU A 120 19.61 -18.54 -14.90
C LEU A 120 18.74 -17.79 -15.92
N LYS A 121 19.37 -16.98 -16.78
CA LYS A 121 18.67 -16.30 -17.88
C LYS A 121 17.97 -17.31 -18.78
N SER A 122 18.62 -18.43 -19.11
CA SER A 122 18.02 -19.49 -19.91
C SER A 122 16.87 -20.22 -19.20
N ALA A 123 17.00 -20.47 -17.89
CA ALA A 123 15.97 -21.07 -17.06
C ALA A 123 14.72 -20.17 -16.91
N CYS A 124 14.92 -18.86 -16.86
CA CYS A 124 13.85 -17.89 -16.64
C CYS A 124 13.17 -17.37 -17.92
N PHE A 125 13.65 -17.70 -19.14
CA PHE A 125 12.92 -17.37 -20.37
C PHE A 125 11.55 -18.05 -20.37
N LEU A 126 10.52 -17.22 -20.26
CA LEU A 126 9.12 -17.62 -20.39
C LEU A 126 8.82 -17.97 -21.85
N ARG A 127 7.94 -18.95 -22.02
CA ARG A 127 7.56 -19.57 -23.30
C ARG A 127 6.72 -18.60 -24.15
N ASP A 128 7.36 -17.64 -24.81
CA ASP A 128 6.70 -16.88 -25.88
C ASP A 128 6.70 -17.73 -27.17
N ASN A 129 5.49 -17.94 -27.71
CA ASN A 129 5.18 -18.42 -29.07
C ASN A 129 5.13 -19.93 -29.37
N LEU A 130 4.24 -20.67 -28.70
CA LEU A 130 3.58 -21.83 -29.32
C LEU A 130 2.05 -21.67 -29.29
N ARG A 131 1.55 -20.71 -30.08
CA ARG A 131 0.19 -20.74 -30.65
C ARG A 131 0.27 -20.38 -32.14
N MET A 132 0.43 -21.46 -32.92
CA MET A 132 0.15 -21.69 -34.35
C MET A 132 0.72 -20.74 -35.44
N PRO A 133 1.30 -21.33 -36.52
CA PRO A 133 1.70 -20.60 -37.71
C PRO A 133 0.48 -20.33 -38.59
N ASN A 134 0.26 -19.07 -38.94
CA ASN A 134 -0.28 -18.58 -40.23
C ASN A 134 -0.95 -17.21 -40.02
N SER A 135 -0.21 -16.13 -40.28
CA SER A 135 -0.57 -15.15 -41.31
C SER A 135 0.31 -13.89 -41.20
N ILE A 136 1.12 -13.70 -42.25
CA ILE A 136 1.44 -12.43 -42.91
C ILE A 136 2.23 -11.39 -42.08
N VAL A 137 3.55 -11.41 -42.35
CA VAL A 137 4.49 -10.29 -42.52
C VAL A 137 3.97 -8.89 -42.16
N GLY A 138 4.60 -8.26 -41.18
CA GLY A 138 4.53 -6.81 -40.97
C GLY A 138 4.90 -6.36 -39.56
N GLU A 139 6.12 -5.85 -39.40
CA GLU A 139 6.52 -4.81 -38.44
C GLU A 139 6.48 -5.08 -36.91
N SER A 140 7.69 -5.25 -36.37
CA SER A 140 8.31 -4.39 -35.32
C SER A 140 9.05 -5.21 -34.26
N SER A 141 10.36 -5.31 -34.46
CA SER A 141 11.33 -5.91 -33.56
C SER A 141 11.61 -4.98 -32.36
N HIS A 142 10.77 -4.97 -31.34
CA HIS A 142 11.05 -4.28 -30.06
C HIS A 142 10.66 -5.07 -28.79
N GLY A 143 10.47 -6.39 -28.87
CA GLY A 143 10.01 -7.22 -27.74
C GLY A 143 11.05 -8.08 -27.00
N ALA A 144 12.25 -8.31 -27.56
CA ALA A 144 13.07 -9.46 -27.16
C ALA A 144 14.02 -9.25 -25.95
N SER A 145 14.14 -8.04 -25.38
CA SER A 145 15.20 -7.71 -24.39
C SER A 145 14.76 -7.61 -22.93
N LYS A 146 13.47 -7.74 -22.61
CA LYS A 146 12.98 -7.59 -21.23
C LYS A 146 13.42 -8.74 -20.30
N PRO A 147 12.98 -10.01 -20.48
CA PRO A 147 13.04 -11.06 -19.45
C PRO A 147 14.43 -11.42 -18.93
N SER A 148 15.50 -11.11 -19.68
CA SER A 148 16.89 -11.35 -19.24
C SER A 148 17.34 -10.40 -18.13
N THR A 149 16.74 -9.22 -18.01
CA THR A 149 17.09 -8.23 -16.99
C THR A 149 16.35 -8.50 -15.68
N GLU A 150 15.08 -8.92 -15.73
CA GLU A 150 14.32 -9.29 -14.51
C GLU A 150 14.89 -10.52 -13.80
N ALA A 151 15.33 -11.53 -14.54
CA ALA A 151 15.92 -12.72 -13.95
C ALA A 151 17.21 -12.41 -13.19
N GLU A 152 18.03 -11.49 -13.71
CA GLU A 152 19.26 -11.05 -13.08
C GLU A 152 18.98 -10.22 -11.81
N GLU A 153 18.06 -9.27 -11.90
CA GLU A 153 17.58 -8.47 -10.77
C GLU A 153 17.01 -9.33 -9.64
N PHE A 154 16.28 -10.40 -9.99
CA PHE A 154 15.75 -11.36 -9.03
C PHE A 154 16.86 -12.21 -8.40
N ALA A 155 17.91 -12.57 -9.15
CA ALA A 155 19.07 -13.27 -8.61
C ALA A 155 19.77 -12.46 -7.51
N TYR A 156 20.01 -11.17 -7.76
CA TYR A 156 20.59 -10.27 -6.76
C TYR A 156 19.69 -10.14 -5.52
N LEU A 157 18.36 -10.11 -5.72
CA LEU A 157 17.42 -10.09 -4.61
C LEU A 157 17.47 -11.39 -3.79
N LEU A 158 17.46 -12.55 -4.44
CA LEU A 158 17.58 -13.86 -3.80
C LEU A 158 18.88 -13.96 -2.99
N TRP A 159 20.02 -13.55 -3.57
CA TRP A 159 21.31 -13.56 -2.89
C TRP A 159 21.33 -12.63 -1.67
N ALA A 160 20.73 -11.44 -1.76
CA ALA A 160 20.63 -10.50 -0.65
C ALA A 160 19.77 -11.03 0.52
N LEU A 161 18.62 -11.63 0.21
CA LEU A 161 17.73 -12.20 1.23
C LEU A 161 18.30 -13.49 1.82
N SER A 162 18.99 -14.30 1.01
CA SER A 162 19.75 -15.46 1.45
C SER A 162 20.90 -15.05 2.37
N TRP A 163 21.64 -13.98 2.04
CA TRP A 163 22.68 -13.42 2.92
C TRP A 163 22.09 -13.07 4.29
N ARG A 164 20.94 -12.40 4.31
CA ARG A 164 20.30 -12.02 5.58
C ARG A 164 19.82 -13.25 6.37
N THR A 165 19.37 -14.29 5.68
CA THR A 165 19.00 -15.57 6.29
C THR A 165 20.23 -16.25 6.92
N LEU A 166 21.34 -16.32 6.19
CA LEU A 166 22.60 -16.87 6.68
C LEU A 166 23.20 -16.02 7.82
N ASP A 167 23.03 -14.70 7.79
CA ASP A 167 23.41 -13.79 8.88
C ASP A 167 22.61 -14.06 10.15
N LEU A 168 21.30 -14.31 10.04
CA LEU A 168 20.48 -14.75 11.18
C LEU A 168 20.99 -16.06 11.78
N LEU A 169 21.40 -17.00 10.93
CA LEU A 169 21.93 -18.30 11.33
C LEU A 169 23.38 -18.22 11.83
N GLY A 170 24.04 -17.07 11.69
CA GLY A 170 25.42 -16.82 12.11
C GLY A 170 26.49 -17.31 11.14
N ALA A 171 26.10 -17.68 9.92
CA ALA A 171 26.98 -18.28 8.91
C ALA A 171 27.83 -17.28 8.13
N THR A 172 27.48 -15.99 8.13
CA THR A 172 28.23 -14.91 7.45
C THR A 172 29.65 -14.67 8.00
N LYS A 173 30.04 -15.36 9.08
CA LYS A 173 31.36 -15.24 9.70
C LYS A 173 32.41 -16.17 9.11
N ASP A 174 31.98 -17.30 8.54
CA ASP A 174 32.85 -18.23 7.84
C ASP A 174 32.59 -18.11 6.33
N ARG A 175 33.53 -17.48 5.62
CA ARG A 175 33.36 -17.12 4.20
C ARG A 175 33.14 -18.35 3.33
N LEU A 176 33.85 -19.45 3.57
CA LEU A 176 33.76 -20.64 2.73
C LEU A 176 32.39 -21.30 2.86
N THR A 177 31.96 -21.55 4.10
CA THR A 177 30.64 -22.11 4.37
C THR A 177 29.51 -21.19 3.88
N TYR A 178 29.65 -19.88 4.07
CA TYR A 178 28.70 -18.89 3.59
C TYR A 178 28.51 -18.93 2.06
N ILE A 179 29.61 -18.86 1.30
CA ILE A 179 29.56 -18.90 -0.17
C ILE A 179 28.97 -20.22 -0.65
N HIS A 180 29.36 -21.34 -0.05
CA HIS A 180 28.83 -22.64 -0.45
C HIS A 180 27.31 -22.76 -0.25
N GLN A 181 26.76 -22.20 0.84
CA GLN A 181 25.31 -22.16 1.04
C GLN A 181 24.61 -21.23 0.03
N GLN A 182 25.21 -20.08 -0.30
CA GLN A 182 24.68 -19.18 -1.32
C GLN A 182 24.60 -19.83 -2.70
N GLU A 183 25.68 -20.51 -3.11
CA GLU A 183 25.75 -21.24 -4.37
C GLU A 183 24.75 -22.39 -4.42
N ALA A 184 24.64 -23.16 -3.32
CA ALA A 184 23.67 -24.26 -3.22
C ALA A 184 22.23 -23.76 -3.40
N PHE A 185 21.87 -22.64 -2.76
CA PHE A 185 20.54 -22.04 -2.88
C PHE A 185 20.25 -21.57 -4.31
N LEU A 186 21.18 -20.84 -4.94
CA LEU A 186 20.94 -20.37 -6.31
C LEU A 186 20.94 -21.49 -7.33
N LYS A 187 21.79 -22.50 -7.17
CA LYS A 187 21.76 -23.69 -8.03
C LYS A 187 20.41 -24.39 -7.92
N TRP A 188 19.93 -24.59 -6.69
CA TRP A 188 18.58 -25.12 -6.45
C TRP A 188 17.50 -24.27 -7.13
N PHE A 189 17.59 -22.94 -7.06
CA PHE A 189 16.61 -22.05 -7.70
C PHE A 189 16.61 -22.20 -9.23
N ILE A 190 17.78 -22.30 -9.85
CA ILE A 190 17.91 -22.55 -11.29
C ILE A 190 17.27 -23.89 -11.66
N ASP A 191 17.58 -24.95 -10.91
CA ASP A 191 17.02 -26.29 -11.14
C ASP A 191 15.49 -26.29 -10.96
N PHE A 192 14.98 -25.59 -9.94
CA PHE A 192 13.54 -25.39 -9.72
C PHE A 192 12.87 -24.72 -10.94
N MET A 193 13.44 -23.62 -11.44
CA MET A 193 12.89 -22.91 -12.59
C MET A 193 12.92 -23.77 -13.86
N LEU A 194 13.96 -24.58 -14.05
CA LEU A 194 14.06 -25.52 -15.17
C LEU A 194 13.01 -26.64 -15.09
N VAL A 195 12.85 -27.25 -13.92
CA VAL A 195 11.86 -28.31 -13.67
C VAL A 195 10.44 -27.77 -13.89
N CYS A 196 10.15 -26.57 -13.39
CA CYS A 196 8.82 -25.99 -13.49
C CYS A 196 8.44 -25.44 -14.86
N LYS A 197 9.34 -25.51 -15.86
CA LYS A 197 8.96 -25.29 -17.27
C LYS A 197 7.97 -26.34 -17.77
N ASP A 198 8.05 -27.55 -17.22
CA ASP A 198 7.07 -28.61 -17.44
C ASP A 198 6.04 -28.57 -16.29
N PRO A 199 4.77 -28.22 -16.57
CA PRO A 199 3.72 -28.18 -15.56
C PRO A 199 3.56 -29.49 -14.79
N GLU A 200 3.73 -30.65 -15.44
CA GLU A 200 3.58 -31.95 -14.77
C GLU A 200 4.70 -32.19 -13.77
N GLN A 201 5.93 -31.80 -14.11
CA GLN A 201 7.07 -31.92 -13.21
C GLN A 201 7.01 -30.89 -12.08
N CYS A 202 6.52 -29.68 -12.37
CA CYS A 202 6.26 -28.67 -11.34
C CYS A 202 5.22 -29.15 -10.31
N ALA A 203 4.15 -29.80 -10.79
CA ALA A 203 3.11 -30.39 -9.94
C ALA A 203 3.68 -31.48 -9.02
N LYS A 204 4.55 -32.36 -9.55
CA LYS A 204 5.19 -33.43 -8.77
C LYS A 204 5.99 -32.91 -7.57
N ILE A 205 6.70 -31.80 -7.74
CA ILE A 205 7.45 -31.15 -6.66
C ILE A 205 6.62 -30.13 -5.88
N LYS A 206 5.31 -30.02 -6.16
CA LYS A 206 4.38 -29.01 -5.59
C LYS A 206 4.89 -27.57 -5.73
N GLY A 207 5.60 -27.30 -6.82
CA GLY A 207 6.21 -26.00 -7.12
C GLY A 207 5.26 -24.98 -7.73
N GLU A 208 4.06 -25.39 -8.15
CA GLU A 208 3.11 -24.58 -8.94
C GLU A 208 2.86 -23.18 -8.34
N PHE A 209 2.59 -23.13 -7.03
CA PHE A 209 2.33 -21.88 -6.32
C PHE A 209 3.54 -20.93 -6.35
N LEU A 210 4.74 -21.46 -6.05
CA LEU A 210 5.97 -20.67 -6.06
C LEU A 210 6.30 -20.21 -7.49
N TYR A 211 6.18 -21.10 -8.46
CA TYR A 211 6.42 -20.80 -9.87
C TYR A 211 5.45 -19.72 -10.38
N GLN A 212 4.17 -19.79 -9.99
CA GLN A 212 3.18 -18.76 -10.30
C GLN A 212 3.57 -17.40 -9.70
N LYS A 213 3.99 -17.35 -8.44
CA LYS A 213 4.43 -16.10 -7.77
C LYS A 213 5.63 -15.47 -8.46
N ILE A 214 6.63 -16.27 -8.83
CA ILE A 214 7.81 -15.79 -9.56
C ILE A 214 7.42 -15.27 -10.95
N THR A 215 6.59 -16.03 -11.67
CA THR A 215 6.11 -15.66 -13.01
C THR A 215 5.27 -14.39 -12.98
N GLU A 216 4.41 -14.22 -11.97
CA GLU A 216 3.63 -12.99 -11.74
C GLU A 216 4.54 -11.79 -11.48
N ALA A 217 5.59 -11.96 -10.67
CA ALA A 217 6.57 -10.90 -10.41
C ALA A 217 7.37 -10.51 -11.65
N PHE A 218 7.74 -11.47 -12.50
CA PHE A 218 8.49 -11.21 -13.75
C PHE A 218 7.61 -10.52 -14.81
N ASN A 219 6.35 -10.93 -14.93
CA ASN A 219 5.42 -10.36 -15.91
C ASN A 219 4.81 -9.03 -15.47
N ALA A 220 4.98 -8.63 -14.20
CA ALA A 220 4.49 -7.35 -13.71
C ALA A 220 5.22 -6.20 -14.40
N GLN A 221 4.44 -5.23 -14.91
CA GLN A 221 4.99 -4.04 -15.55
C GLN A 221 5.67 -3.15 -14.51
N GLU A 222 6.83 -2.59 -14.87
CA GLU A 222 7.49 -1.57 -14.05
C GLU A 222 6.57 -0.34 -13.98
N GLY A 223 6.19 0.03 -12.76
CA GLY A 223 5.30 1.15 -12.49
C GLY A 223 6.01 2.23 -11.68
N PRO A 224 5.36 3.39 -11.45
CA PRO A 224 5.92 4.40 -10.57
C PRO A 224 6.09 3.85 -9.14
N PRO A 225 7.03 4.40 -8.35
CA PRO A 225 7.17 4.03 -6.95
C PRO A 225 5.88 4.26 -6.16
N VAL A 226 5.47 3.25 -5.40
CA VAL A 226 4.25 3.25 -4.59
C VAL A 226 4.55 3.53 -3.12
N TYR A 227 5.72 3.11 -2.64
CA TYR A 227 6.13 3.31 -1.25
C TYR A 227 7.51 3.95 -1.15
N ARG A 228 7.68 4.80 -0.13
CA ARG A 228 8.97 5.30 0.32
C ARG A 228 9.27 4.66 1.66
N VAL A 229 10.42 4.02 1.77
CA VAL A 229 10.86 3.36 3.00
C VAL A 229 12.05 4.12 3.56
N PHE A 230 11.96 4.52 4.82
CA PHE A 230 13.05 5.20 5.50
C PHE A 230 13.03 4.92 7.00
N ARG A 231 14.20 4.53 7.52
CA ARG A 231 14.45 4.43 8.95
C ARG A 231 15.84 4.99 9.26
N LYS A 232 15.87 6.08 10.02
CA LYS A 232 17.10 6.69 10.52
C LYS A 232 17.98 5.65 11.22
N HIS A 233 19.28 5.65 10.94
CA HIS A 233 20.31 4.73 11.44
C HIS A 233 20.23 3.27 10.95
N VAL A 234 19.21 2.92 10.18
CA VAL A 234 19.14 1.66 9.44
C VAL A 234 19.49 1.92 7.97
N LEU A 235 18.88 2.94 7.36
CA LEU A 235 19.18 3.40 6.01
C LEU A 235 19.91 4.75 6.02
N LEU A 236 20.77 4.97 5.02
CA LEU A 236 21.43 6.26 4.78
C LEU A 236 20.48 7.27 4.10
N SER A 237 19.67 6.78 3.15
CA SER A 237 18.67 7.57 2.42
C SER A 237 17.36 6.78 2.31
N GLY A 238 16.26 7.49 2.00
CA GLY A 238 14.97 6.84 1.75
C GLY A 238 14.99 6.09 0.43
N ILE A 239 14.45 4.87 0.40
CA ILE A 239 14.29 4.07 -0.81
C ILE A 239 12.87 4.19 -1.34
N SER A 240 12.72 4.20 -2.65
CA SER A 240 11.43 4.20 -3.35
C SER A 240 11.17 2.80 -3.90
N VAL A 241 9.99 2.25 -3.67
CA VAL A 241 9.62 0.86 -3.97
C VAL A 241 8.40 0.81 -4.88
N THR A 242 8.53 0.16 -6.04
CA THR A 242 7.46 -0.01 -7.06
C THR A 242 6.60 -1.26 -6.77
N SER A 243 5.42 -1.37 -7.38
CA SER A 243 4.57 -2.57 -7.25
C SER A 243 5.28 -3.86 -7.68
N LYS A 244 6.08 -3.79 -8.76
CA LYS A 244 6.87 -4.93 -9.25
C LYS A 244 7.85 -5.41 -8.18
N GLN A 245 8.53 -4.48 -7.52
CA GLN A 245 9.47 -4.80 -6.44
C GLN A 245 8.78 -5.42 -5.21
N LEU A 246 7.51 -5.08 -4.92
CA LEU A 246 6.74 -5.76 -3.87
C LEU A 246 6.51 -7.23 -4.21
N LEU A 247 6.09 -7.52 -5.44
CA LEU A 247 5.87 -8.88 -5.94
C LEU A 247 7.18 -9.67 -5.97
N MET A 248 8.27 -9.04 -6.39
CA MET A 248 9.61 -9.65 -6.35
C MET A 248 10.03 -10.00 -4.92
N ASN A 249 9.83 -9.10 -3.95
CA ASN A 249 10.14 -9.38 -2.54
C ASN A 249 9.30 -10.54 -1.99
N GLU A 250 8.00 -10.55 -2.27
CA GLU A 250 7.10 -11.63 -1.85
C GLU A 250 7.54 -12.98 -2.46
N ALA A 251 7.74 -13.03 -3.78
CA ALA A 251 8.16 -14.25 -4.47
C ALA A 251 9.52 -14.76 -3.97
N ALA A 252 10.48 -13.88 -3.72
CA ALA A 252 11.80 -14.26 -3.22
C ALA A 252 11.77 -14.83 -1.79
N ILE A 253 10.88 -14.31 -0.94
CA ILE A 253 10.65 -14.87 0.40
C ILE A 253 10.01 -16.26 0.31
N HIS A 254 9.03 -16.45 -0.57
CA HIS A 254 8.46 -17.78 -0.81
C HIS A 254 9.51 -18.76 -1.33
N ALA A 255 10.43 -18.33 -2.20
CA ALA A 255 11.52 -19.17 -2.70
C ALA A 255 12.47 -19.61 -1.57
N LEU A 256 12.83 -18.70 -0.66
CA LEU A 256 13.64 -19.04 0.52
C LEU A 256 12.94 -20.04 1.43
N ILE A 257 11.69 -19.79 1.78
CA ILE A 257 10.90 -20.68 2.66
C ILE A 257 10.83 -22.07 2.04
N PHE A 258 10.50 -22.16 0.76
CA PHE A 258 10.36 -23.42 0.06
C PHE A 258 11.69 -24.19 0.01
N TYR A 259 12.80 -23.51 -0.30
CA TYR A 259 14.14 -24.12 -0.28
C TYR A 259 14.50 -24.68 1.10
N TYR A 260 14.46 -23.83 2.13
CA TYR A 260 14.93 -24.21 3.46
C TYR A 260 14.02 -25.29 4.08
N LYS A 261 12.70 -25.23 3.88
CA LYS A 261 11.79 -26.28 4.36
C LYS A 261 11.98 -27.61 3.66
N ASN A 262 12.05 -27.62 2.32
CA ASN A 262 12.19 -28.87 1.58
C ASN A 262 13.59 -29.48 1.73
N THR A 263 14.59 -28.68 2.10
CA THR A 263 15.93 -29.21 2.41
C THR A 263 16.00 -29.81 3.80
N ASN A 264 15.32 -29.23 4.80
CA ASN A 264 15.31 -29.73 6.18
C ASN A 264 14.12 -29.20 6.98
N GLU A 265 12.98 -29.88 6.88
CA GLU A 265 11.72 -29.48 7.51
C GLU A 265 11.80 -29.51 9.04
N GLU A 266 12.44 -30.52 9.62
CA GLU A 266 12.61 -30.65 11.07
C GLU A 266 13.40 -29.47 11.64
N LYS A 267 14.53 -29.12 11.00
CA LYS A 267 15.35 -27.97 11.38
C LYS A 267 14.59 -26.66 11.20
N TRP A 268 13.79 -26.52 10.13
CA TRP A 268 12.95 -25.34 9.92
C TRP A 268 11.96 -25.14 11.07
N HIS A 269 11.17 -26.16 11.40
CA HIS A 269 10.17 -26.08 12.46
C HIS A 269 10.80 -25.90 13.84
N HIS A 270 11.96 -26.52 14.11
CA HIS A 270 12.64 -26.33 15.40
C HIS A 270 13.17 -24.90 15.57
N ILE A 271 13.72 -24.29 14.50
CA ILE A 271 14.36 -22.97 14.58
C ILE A 271 13.34 -21.83 14.46
N PHE A 272 12.37 -21.97 13.57
CA PHE A 272 11.43 -20.90 13.22
C PHE A 272 10.02 -21.12 13.73
N GLU A 273 9.62 -22.34 14.11
CA GLU A 273 8.25 -22.75 14.43
C GLU A 273 7.33 -22.72 13.19
N ASP A 274 7.16 -21.54 12.59
CA ASP A 274 6.36 -21.31 11.39
C ASP A 274 7.00 -20.30 10.42
N ASP A 275 6.37 -20.16 9.25
CA ASP A 275 6.82 -19.28 8.18
C ASP A 275 6.73 -17.79 8.58
N VAL A 276 5.73 -17.42 9.38
CA VAL A 276 5.51 -16.03 9.81
C VAL A 276 6.65 -15.57 10.72
N ASN A 277 7.05 -16.41 11.66
CA ASN A 277 8.15 -16.17 12.59
C ASN A 277 9.49 -16.06 11.87
N PHE A 278 9.74 -16.88 10.83
CA PHE A 278 10.92 -16.72 9.98
C PHE A 278 10.97 -15.32 9.37
N VAL A 279 9.90 -14.89 8.70
CA VAL A 279 9.85 -13.61 7.99
C VAL A 279 9.97 -12.43 8.97
N LEU A 280 9.32 -12.49 10.14
CA LEU A 280 9.46 -11.46 11.18
C LEU A 280 10.90 -11.32 11.69
N LYS A 281 11.64 -12.43 11.86
CA LYS A 281 13.06 -12.42 12.24
C LYS A 281 13.94 -11.81 11.15
N LEU A 282 13.65 -12.15 9.89
CA LEU A 282 14.38 -11.65 8.72
C LEU A 282 14.36 -10.13 8.65
N VAL A 283 13.21 -9.53 8.91
CA VAL A 283 12.97 -8.08 8.80
C VAL A 283 13.21 -7.29 10.09
N SER A 284 13.71 -7.94 11.15
CA SER A 284 14.01 -7.30 12.43
C SER A 284 15.41 -6.66 12.43
N PHE A 285 15.47 -5.36 12.12
CA PHE A 285 16.73 -4.62 11.96
C PHE A 285 17.23 -3.87 13.21
N GLY A 286 16.54 -3.96 14.35
CA GLY A 286 16.94 -3.23 15.57
C GLY A 286 16.88 -1.69 15.40
N LYS A 287 17.40 -0.90 16.36
CA LYS A 287 17.39 0.58 16.28
C LYS A 287 18.38 1.10 15.23
N LYS A 288 19.55 0.49 15.15
CA LYS A 288 20.59 0.65 14.12
C LYS A 288 20.73 -0.66 13.36
N TRP A 289 21.22 -0.62 12.11
CA TRP A 289 21.46 -1.86 11.33
C TRP A 289 22.32 -2.90 12.06
N ASN A 290 23.27 -2.49 12.90
CA ASN A 290 24.12 -3.41 13.67
C ASN A 290 23.43 -3.99 14.92
N ASP A 291 22.28 -3.44 15.32
CA ASP A 291 21.44 -3.98 16.40
C ASP A 291 20.52 -5.10 15.90
N ARG A 292 20.59 -5.44 14.60
CA ARG A 292 19.80 -6.51 13.99
C ARG A 292 20.08 -7.85 14.69
N LEU A 293 19.07 -8.72 14.69
CA LEU A 293 19.23 -10.08 15.22
C LEU A 293 20.27 -10.83 14.39
N VAL A 294 21.27 -11.40 15.07
CA VAL A 294 22.35 -12.24 14.51
C VAL A 294 22.74 -13.25 15.58
N ARG A 295 22.82 -14.54 15.24
CA ARG A 295 23.36 -15.55 16.14
C ARG A 295 24.85 -15.30 16.33
N LYS A 296 25.28 -15.09 17.59
CA LYS A 296 26.69 -14.97 17.92
C LYS A 296 27.32 -16.37 18.01
N PRO A 297 28.56 -16.56 17.54
CA PRO A 297 29.28 -17.81 17.74
C PRO A 297 29.50 -18.04 19.24
N PRO A 298 29.67 -19.31 19.67
CA PRO A 298 30.04 -19.62 21.03
C PRO A 298 31.33 -18.89 21.41
N LYS A 299 31.43 -18.39 22.65
CA LYS A 299 32.71 -17.93 23.18
C LYS A 299 33.61 -19.14 23.40
N PRO A 300 34.95 -19.03 23.21
CA PRO A 300 35.87 -20.14 23.44
C PRO A 300 35.89 -20.65 24.89
N SER A 301 35.34 -19.90 25.85
CA SER A 301 35.35 -20.22 27.29
C SER A 301 34.09 -20.91 27.81
N SER A 302 33.06 -21.14 26.98
CA SER A 302 31.84 -21.86 27.38
C SER A 302 31.79 -23.23 26.72
N SER A 303 31.96 -24.30 27.51
CA SER A 303 31.90 -25.71 27.09
C SER A 303 30.52 -26.19 26.64
N THR A 304 29.56 -25.29 26.46
CA THR A 304 28.26 -25.60 25.87
C THR A 304 28.43 -25.64 24.36
N ASN A 305 28.70 -26.82 23.83
CA ASN A 305 28.66 -27.06 22.38
C ASN A 305 27.28 -26.62 21.87
N PHE A 306 27.21 -25.49 21.16
CA PHE A 306 26.01 -25.14 20.42
C PHE A 306 26.17 -25.74 19.03
N GLY A 307 25.27 -26.64 18.64
CA GLY A 307 25.34 -27.27 17.33
C GLY A 307 25.38 -26.25 16.20
N ALA A 308 26.21 -26.55 15.19
CA ALA A 308 26.30 -25.76 13.97
C ALA A 308 24.96 -25.86 13.21
N LEU A 309 24.36 -24.70 12.87
CA LEU A 309 23.09 -24.67 12.13
C LEU A 309 23.29 -24.97 10.64
N ILE A 310 24.48 -24.66 10.14
CA ILE A 310 24.92 -24.79 8.77
C ILE A 310 26.06 -25.82 8.70
N PRO A 311 26.16 -26.66 7.66
CA PRO A 311 25.32 -26.72 6.44
C PRO A 311 23.85 -27.05 6.71
N TRP A 312 22.91 -26.41 6.00
CA TRP A 312 21.48 -26.51 6.33
C TRP A 312 20.93 -27.94 6.19
N ASN A 313 21.44 -28.70 5.20
CA ASN A 313 21.10 -30.09 4.94
C ASN A 313 21.53 -31.09 6.04
N THR A 314 22.34 -30.68 7.02
CA THR A 314 22.72 -31.56 8.13
C THR A 314 21.57 -31.78 9.12
N PRO A 315 21.44 -32.96 9.75
CA PRO A 315 20.43 -33.19 10.79
C PRO A 315 20.55 -32.23 11.97
N LEU A 316 19.43 -32.00 12.68
CA LEU A 316 19.39 -31.12 13.83
C LEU A 316 20.16 -31.73 15.02
N GLN A 317 21.09 -30.97 15.61
CA GLN A 317 21.78 -31.40 16.83
C GLN A 317 20.97 -31.05 18.09
N SER A 318 20.99 -31.94 19.08
CA SER A 318 20.12 -31.97 20.27
C SER A 318 20.21 -30.73 21.18
N ASN A 319 21.28 -29.93 21.05
CA ASN A 319 21.59 -28.74 21.86
C ASN A 319 21.30 -27.41 21.13
N THR A 320 20.51 -27.44 20.06
CA THR A 320 20.23 -26.25 19.26
C THR A 320 19.19 -25.34 19.93
N LEU A 321 19.60 -24.13 20.34
CA LEU A 321 18.71 -23.07 20.83
C LEU A 321 17.62 -22.73 19.82
N ARG A 322 16.37 -22.75 20.29
CA ARG A 322 15.21 -22.20 19.57
C ARG A 322 15.32 -20.68 19.50
N PHE A 323 14.96 -20.09 18.37
CA PHE A 323 14.82 -18.65 18.28
C PHE A 323 13.41 -18.28 18.73
N TYR A 324 13.22 -17.97 20.01
CA TYR A 324 11.99 -17.34 20.45
C TYR A 324 12.06 -15.85 20.17
N ALA A 325 11.10 -15.34 19.40
CA ALA A 325 10.91 -13.90 19.29
C ALA A 325 10.05 -13.44 20.48
N ASP A 326 10.51 -12.39 21.16
CA ASP A 326 9.55 -11.45 21.74
C ASP A 326 8.68 -10.96 20.57
N ARG A 327 7.36 -11.10 20.70
CA ARG A 327 6.36 -10.58 19.75
C ARG A 327 6.30 -9.04 19.79
N GLY A 328 7.46 -8.38 19.79
CA GLY A 328 7.55 -6.94 19.67
C GLY A 328 7.07 -6.55 18.28
N ASN A 329 5.81 -6.10 18.19
CA ASN A 329 5.17 -5.60 16.97
C ASN A 329 6.13 -4.70 16.17
N ILE A 330 6.70 -5.22 15.08
CA ILE A 330 7.47 -4.42 14.12
C ILE A 330 6.46 -3.46 13.48
N ARG A 331 6.50 -2.19 13.90
CA ARG A 331 5.59 -1.15 13.37
C ARG A 331 6.09 -0.69 12.00
N VAL A 332 5.96 -1.54 10.98
CA VAL A 332 6.41 -1.27 9.60
C VAL A 332 5.84 0.05 9.08
N ASN A 333 4.56 0.33 9.37
CA ASN A 333 3.87 1.56 8.98
C ASN A 333 4.49 2.86 9.55
N LYS A 334 5.42 2.77 10.50
CA LYS A 334 6.20 3.93 10.98
C LYS A 334 7.34 4.30 10.02
N TYR A 335 7.83 3.34 9.24
CA TYR A 335 9.03 3.46 8.40
C TYR A 335 8.72 3.34 6.91
N VAL A 336 7.52 2.92 6.56
CA VAL A 336 7.03 2.79 5.19
C VAL A 336 5.89 3.78 5.00
N THR A 337 6.07 4.73 4.09
CA THR A 337 5.08 5.74 3.73
C THR A 337 4.66 5.54 2.29
N LEU A 338 3.35 5.59 2.00
CA LEU A 338 2.87 5.59 0.63
C LEU A 338 3.37 6.88 -0.08
N ILE A 339 3.96 6.73 -1.26
CA ILE A 339 4.32 7.88 -2.11
C ILE A 339 3.02 8.35 -2.75
N ASP A 340 2.59 9.56 -2.42
CA ASP A 340 1.49 10.20 -3.14
C ASP A 340 1.98 10.50 -4.58
N PRO A 341 1.33 9.96 -5.61
CA PRO A 341 1.71 10.24 -6.99
C PRO A 341 1.36 11.70 -7.31
N ILE A 342 2.35 12.56 -7.45
CA ILE A 342 2.21 13.85 -8.12
C ILE A 342 3.43 14.07 -9.00
N GLU A 343 3.27 13.91 -10.31
CA GLU A 343 3.56 14.92 -11.34
C GLU A 343 3.23 14.36 -12.73
N GLY A 344 2.30 15.03 -13.42
CA GLY A 344 1.78 14.63 -14.73
C GLY A 344 0.33 15.06 -14.89
N GLY A 345 0.12 16.17 -15.60
CA GLY A 345 -1.14 16.88 -15.69
C GLY A 345 -2.28 16.13 -16.39
N ASP A 346 -3.48 16.51 -15.96
CA ASP A 346 -4.78 16.44 -16.62
C ASP A 346 -5.32 15.05 -17.02
N ILE A 347 -6.17 14.52 -16.13
CA ILE A 347 -7.05 13.32 -16.10
C ILE A 347 -6.90 12.58 -14.74
N ASP A 348 -5.78 12.77 -14.05
CA ASP A 348 -5.38 12.01 -12.85
C ASP A 348 -6.00 12.48 -11.53
N GLN A 349 -6.63 13.66 -11.50
CA GLN A 349 -7.21 14.20 -10.26
C GLN A 349 -8.41 13.41 -9.74
N LEU A 350 -9.13 12.65 -10.58
CA LEU A 350 -10.36 11.94 -10.19
C LEU A 350 -10.12 10.48 -9.78
N ARG A 351 -8.86 10.01 -9.79
CA ARG A 351 -8.52 8.60 -9.57
C ARG A 351 -8.71 8.18 -8.10
N ILE A 352 -9.21 6.96 -7.90
CA ILE A 352 -9.42 6.38 -6.57
C ILE A 352 -8.21 5.52 -6.20
N HIS A 353 -7.38 6.05 -5.31
CA HIS A 353 -6.17 5.39 -4.79
C HIS A 353 -6.37 4.86 -3.37
N LYS A 354 -7.32 5.44 -2.63
CA LYS A 354 -7.56 5.19 -1.22
C LYS A 354 -8.98 4.66 -1.06
N PHE A 355 -9.09 3.46 -0.50
CA PHE A 355 -10.37 2.81 -0.30
C PHE A 355 -11.15 3.50 0.83
N PHE A 356 -12.43 3.78 0.62
CA PHE A 356 -13.33 4.24 1.66
C PHE A 356 -14.26 3.08 2.04
N SER A 357 -14.17 2.60 3.28
CA SER A 357 -15.02 1.52 3.77
C SER A 357 -15.73 1.92 5.04
N LEU A 358 -16.98 1.49 5.17
CA LEU A 358 -17.76 1.60 6.39
C LEU A 358 -18.13 0.18 6.80
N ARG A 359 -17.75 -0.21 8.03
CA ARG A 359 -18.20 -1.47 8.62
C ARG A 359 -19.73 -1.57 8.60
N HIS A 360 -20.27 -2.78 8.72
CA HIS A 360 -21.73 -3.03 8.73
C HIS A 360 -22.47 -1.93 9.52
N THR A 361 -23.23 -1.13 8.78
CA THR A 361 -23.91 0.06 9.29
C THR A 361 -25.39 -0.23 9.18
N ASP A 362 -26.11 -0.12 10.30
CA ASP A 362 -27.54 -0.37 10.35
C ASP A 362 -28.31 0.62 9.47
N ASP A 363 -29.35 0.14 8.78
CA ASP A 363 -30.26 0.95 7.95
C ASP A 363 -30.82 2.20 8.66
N ILE A 364 -30.93 2.14 9.99
CA ILE A 364 -31.40 3.26 10.84
C ILE A 364 -30.50 4.51 10.71
N VAL A 365 -29.20 4.31 10.46
CA VAL A 365 -28.22 5.40 10.29
C VAL A 365 -28.48 6.14 8.98
N TRP A 366 -28.69 5.42 7.89
CA TRP A 366 -29.02 6.01 6.59
C TRP A 366 -30.38 6.70 6.62
N GLY A 367 -31.35 6.10 7.30
CA GLY A 367 -32.66 6.73 7.51
C GLY A 367 -32.59 7.99 8.37
N TRP A 368 -31.65 8.06 9.33
CA TRP A 368 -31.33 9.31 10.01
C TRP A 368 -30.73 10.31 9.02
N ILE A 369 -29.59 10.00 8.40
CA ILE A 369 -28.84 10.92 7.52
C ILE A 369 -29.68 11.44 6.35
N SER A 370 -30.59 10.63 5.78
CA SER A 370 -31.45 11.04 4.66
C SER A 370 -32.29 12.28 4.96
N ARG A 371 -32.56 12.55 6.24
CA ARG A 371 -33.31 13.73 6.70
C ARG A 371 -32.45 14.97 6.97
N LEU A 372 -31.20 15.00 6.54
CA LEU A 372 -30.43 16.25 6.47
C LEU A 372 -31.13 17.30 5.60
N GLU A 373 -31.92 16.86 4.61
CA GLU A 373 -32.62 17.61 3.56
C GLU A 373 -33.61 18.70 4.01
N LEU A 374 -33.88 18.90 5.30
CA LEU A 374 -35.10 19.57 5.77
C LEU A 374 -35.03 21.05 6.15
N GLN A 375 -33.90 21.77 6.07
CA GLN A 375 -33.85 23.08 6.74
C GLN A 375 -33.40 24.29 5.95
N GLU A 376 -32.79 24.19 4.77
CA GLU A 376 -32.47 25.37 3.97
C GLU A 376 -32.74 25.11 2.49
N GLU A 377 -33.44 26.04 1.84
CA GLU A 377 -33.54 26.15 0.39
C GLU A 377 -32.16 26.50 -0.18
N PHE A 378 -31.21 25.57 -0.12
CA PHE A 378 -30.05 25.63 -0.99
C PHE A 378 -30.61 25.65 -2.41
N GLY A 379 -30.39 26.75 -3.14
CA GLY A 379 -31.16 27.13 -4.33
C GLY A 379 -31.52 26.00 -5.29
N LYS A 380 -32.69 26.12 -5.93
CA LYS A 380 -33.33 25.11 -6.80
C LYS A 380 -32.33 24.18 -7.49
N PHE A 381 -32.15 22.98 -6.93
CA PHE A 381 -31.33 21.94 -7.54
C PHE A 381 -31.87 21.61 -8.93
N LYS A 382 -30.96 21.54 -9.91
CA LYS A 382 -31.28 21.05 -11.26
C LYS A 382 -30.26 19.99 -11.64
N ALA A 383 -30.75 18.79 -11.95
CA ALA A 383 -29.91 17.69 -12.38
C ALA A 383 -29.12 18.10 -13.64
N HIS A 384 -27.81 17.84 -13.61
CA HIS A 384 -26.95 18.14 -14.74
C HIS A 384 -27.10 17.07 -15.82
N SER A 385 -27.37 17.48 -17.06
CA SER A 385 -27.69 16.55 -18.17
C SER A 385 -26.63 15.46 -18.38
N LYS A 386 -25.34 15.80 -18.25
CA LYS A 386 -24.23 14.83 -18.32
C LYS A 386 -24.33 13.76 -17.23
N SER A 387 -24.54 14.18 -15.97
CA SER A 387 -24.61 13.26 -14.81
C SER A 387 -25.81 12.33 -14.92
N THR A 388 -26.94 12.85 -15.39
CA THR A 388 -28.13 12.04 -15.69
C THR A 388 -27.82 10.98 -16.74
N LYS A 389 -27.15 11.34 -17.85
CA LYS A 389 -26.77 10.38 -18.91
C LYS A 389 -25.80 9.31 -18.41
N VAL A 390 -24.81 9.69 -17.60
CA VAL A 390 -23.83 8.73 -17.02
C VAL A 390 -24.55 7.72 -16.12
N LEU A 391 -25.42 8.19 -15.23
CA LEU A 391 -26.19 7.30 -14.35
C LEU A 391 -27.19 6.45 -15.14
N GLN A 392 -27.86 7.00 -16.17
CA GLN A 392 -28.74 6.23 -17.04
C GLN A 392 -27.99 5.05 -17.70
N ALA A 393 -26.79 5.30 -18.24
CA ALA A 393 -25.96 4.24 -18.80
C ALA A 393 -25.54 3.20 -17.73
N CYS A 394 -25.20 3.66 -16.52
CA CYS A 394 -24.86 2.76 -15.42
C CYS A 394 -26.05 1.89 -14.98
N PHE A 395 -27.24 2.46 -14.82
CA PHE A 395 -28.46 1.72 -14.48
C PHE A 395 -28.82 0.71 -15.57
N LYS A 396 -28.74 1.11 -16.85
CA LYS A 396 -28.99 0.22 -17.99
C LYS A 396 -28.05 -0.99 -18.00
N ALA A 397 -26.75 -0.76 -17.77
CA ALA A 397 -25.76 -1.85 -17.69
C ALA A 397 -26.06 -2.81 -16.52
N VAL A 398 -26.57 -2.31 -15.39
CA VAL A 398 -26.99 -3.15 -14.25
C VAL A 398 -28.25 -3.95 -14.59
N GLU A 399 -29.24 -3.34 -15.27
CA GLU A 399 -30.44 -4.05 -15.75
C GLU A 399 -30.12 -5.19 -16.72
N GLU A 400 -29.21 -4.95 -17.66
CA GLU A 400 -28.71 -5.94 -18.62
C GLU A 400 -28.03 -7.12 -17.89
N GLN A 401 -27.17 -6.83 -16.90
CA GLN A 401 -26.52 -7.87 -16.09
C GLN A 401 -27.50 -8.70 -15.26
N LEU A 402 -28.63 -8.13 -14.86
CA LEU A 402 -29.66 -8.80 -14.07
C LEU A 402 -30.73 -9.48 -14.94
N GLY A 403 -30.63 -9.42 -16.27
CA GLY A 403 -31.59 -10.01 -17.21
C GLY A 403 -32.97 -9.35 -17.20
N LYS A 404 -33.05 -8.06 -16.83
CA LYS A 404 -34.31 -7.28 -16.77
C LYS A 404 -34.26 -5.96 -17.55
N PRO A 405 -33.83 -5.96 -18.84
CA PRO A 405 -33.73 -4.74 -19.60
C PRO A 405 -35.11 -4.10 -19.83
N GLY A 406 -35.30 -2.86 -19.38
CA GLY A 406 -36.49 -2.06 -19.73
C GLY A 406 -37.75 -2.30 -18.91
N GLU A 407 -37.71 -3.11 -17.84
CA GLU A 407 -38.87 -3.33 -16.97
C GLU A 407 -39.12 -2.21 -15.94
N ASN A 408 -38.14 -1.33 -15.67
CA ASN A 408 -38.22 -0.37 -14.57
C ASN A 408 -38.53 1.08 -15.00
N ASN A 409 -39.81 1.41 -15.10
CA ASN A 409 -40.31 2.77 -15.42
C ASN A 409 -39.92 3.86 -14.39
N HIS A 410 -39.36 3.49 -13.23
CA HIS A 410 -39.04 4.40 -12.14
C HIS A 410 -37.56 4.86 -12.10
N ILE A 411 -36.73 4.40 -13.05
CA ILE A 411 -35.29 4.74 -13.10
C ILE A 411 -35.02 6.24 -13.25
N PRO A 412 -35.69 6.99 -14.15
CA PRO A 412 -35.42 8.43 -14.31
C PRO A 412 -35.61 9.21 -13.00
N GLN A 413 -36.70 8.93 -12.28
CA GLN A 413 -37.00 9.55 -10.98
C GLN A 413 -36.00 9.12 -9.89
N THR A 414 -35.51 7.88 -9.96
CA THR A 414 -34.50 7.36 -9.02
C THR A 414 -33.16 8.04 -9.22
N ILE A 415 -32.75 8.26 -10.47
CA ILE A 415 -31.53 9.00 -10.82
C ILE A 415 -31.60 10.45 -10.33
N GLU A 416 -32.73 11.13 -10.56
CA GLU A 416 -32.93 12.50 -10.09
C GLU A 416 -32.82 12.59 -8.57
N ARG A 417 -33.47 11.68 -7.84
CA ARG A 417 -33.38 11.61 -6.37
C ARG A 417 -31.96 11.29 -5.89
N LEU A 418 -31.23 10.40 -6.57
CA LEU A 418 -29.83 10.10 -6.21
C LEU A 418 -28.95 11.34 -6.32
N LEU A 419 -29.05 12.05 -7.44
CA LEU A 419 -28.28 13.27 -7.67
C LEU A 419 -28.67 14.38 -6.68
N HIS A 420 -29.96 14.46 -6.33
CA HIS A 420 -30.45 15.37 -5.29
C HIS A 420 -29.84 15.07 -3.92
N HIS A 421 -29.91 13.80 -3.47
CA HIS A 421 -29.30 13.35 -2.21
C HIS A 421 -27.79 13.63 -2.17
N PHE A 422 -27.08 13.29 -3.26
CA PHE A 422 -25.65 13.56 -3.38
C PHE A 422 -25.33 15.04 -3.23
N TRP A 423 -26.06 15.89 -3.96
CA TRP A 423 -25.83 17.33 -3.93
C TRP A 423 -26.10 17.94 -2.56
N PHE A 424 -27.20 17.54 -1.91
CA PHE A 424 -27.58 18.08 -0.60
C PHE A 424 -26.61 17.64 0.50
N ILE A 425 -26.22 16.36 0.52
CA ILE A 425 -25.26 15.85 1.49
C ILE A 425 -23.90 16.54 1.29
N ASN A 426 -23.48 16.75 0.04
CA ASN A 426 -22.26 17.51 -0.23
C ASN A 426 -22.37 18.97 0.22
N ALA A 427 -23.50 19.64 -0.03
CA ALA A 427 -23.76 21.00 0.44
C ALA A 427 -23.66 21.09 1.96
N THR A 428 -24.23 20.10 2.65
CA THR A 428 -24.18 19.98 4.11
C THR A 428 -22.74 19.83 4.59
N ILE A 429 -21.94 18.95 3.97
CA ILE A 429 -20.52 18.78 4.32
C ILE A 429 -19.78 20.09 4.12
N LEU A 430 -19.94 20.76 2.98
CA LEU A 430 -19.28 22.03 2.68
C LEU A 430 -19.63 23.12 3.69
N GLY A 431 -20.92 23.30 3.99
CA GLY A 431 -21.40 24.25 5.00
C GLY A 431 -20.82 23.95 6.38
N ALA A 432 -20.81 22.67 6.76
CA ALA A 432 -20.24 22.22 8.02
C ALA A 432 -18.72 22.41 8.11
N LEU A 433 -18.01 22.36 6.98
CA LEU A 433 -16.57 22.67 6.84
C LEU A 433 -16.28 24.18 6.73
N GLY A 434 -17.29 25.04 6.88
CA GLY A 434 -17.14 26.49 6.90
C GLY A 434 -17.32 27.19 5.55
N CYS A 435 -17.67 26.46 4.49
CA CYS A 435 -17.93 27.04 3.17
C CYS A 435 -19.31 27.68 3.10
N ASP A 436 -19.36 28.98 2.82
CA ASP A 436 -20.62 29.68 2.61
C ASP A 436 -21.16 29.41 1.20
N THR A 437 -22.47 29.15 1.10
CA THR A 437 -23.19 28.92 -0.17
C THR A 437 -23.08 30.07 -1.16
N LEU A 438 -22.88 31.30 -0.66
CA LEU A 438 -22.75 32.50 -1.47
C LEU A 438 -21.32 32.66 -2.03
N GLN A 439 -20.33 31.96 -1.48
CA GLN A 439 -18.95 32.08 -1.95
C GLN A 439 -18.74 31.35 -3.29
N PRO A 440 -17.89 31.91 -4.18
CA PRO A 440 -17.53 31.25 -5.44
C PRO A 440 -16.96 29.83 -5.25
N ASN A 441 -16.28 29.62 -4.13
CA ASN A 441 -15.72 28.32 -3.76
C ASN A 441 -16.80 27.24 -3.62
N PHE A 442 -17.99 27.55 -3.11
CA PHE A 442 -19.06 26.55 -2.94
C PHE A 442 -19.47 25.92 -4.28
N LYS A 443 -19.74 26.74 -5.29
CA LYS A 443 -20.10 26.26 -6.64
C LYS A 443 -18.97 25.45 -7.26
N LYS A 444 -17.72 25.87 -7.05
CA LYS A 444 -16.53 25.14 -7.52
C LYS A 444 -16.43 23.76 -6.86
N GLN A 445 -16.56 23.69 -5.53
CA GLN A 445 -16.49 22.43 -4.78
C GLN A 445 -17.64 21.48 -5.15
N GLN A 446 -18.86 21.99 -5.31
CA GLN A 446 -20.00 21.21 -5.81
C GLN A 446 -19.75 20.65 -7.21
N LYS A 447 -19.17 21.45 -8.11
CA LYS A 447 -18.78 21.01 -9.45
C LYS A 447 -17.71 19.91 -9.39
N LEU A 448 -16.70 20.03 -8.52
CA LEU A 448 -15.65 19.02 -8.37
C LEU A 448 -16.21 17.67 -7.87
N ALA A 449 -17.03 17.70 -6.81
CA ALA A 449 -17.68 16.48 -6.29
C ALA A 449 -18.59 15.82 -7.33
N ARG A 450 -19.34 16.63 -8.10
CA ARG A 450 -20.16 16.12 -9.21
C ARG A 450 -19.31 15.48 -10.31
N THR A 451 -18.23 16.14 -10.74
CA THR A 451 -17.33 15.59 -11.77
C THR A 451 -16.71 14.27 -11.30
N PHE A 452 -16.35 14.17 -10.02
CA PHE A 452 -15.90 12.92 -9.42
C PHE A 452 -16.98 11.84 -9.44
N SER A 453 -18.23 12.17 -9.09
CA SER A 453 -19.35 11.25 -9.20
C SER A 453 -19.56 10.77 -10.65
N ASP A 454 -19.48 11.67 -11.64
CA ASP A 454 -19.58 11.30 -13.05
C ASP A 454 -18.45 10.33 -13.45
N TYR A 455 -17.22 10.57 -13.00
CA TYR A 455 -16.10 9.65 -13.20
C TYR A 455 -16.35 8.30 -12.52
N PHE A 456 -16.80 8.32 -11.26
CA PHE A 456 -17.11 7.13 -10.47
C PHE A 456 -18.10 6.24 -11.22
N PHE A 457 -19.23 6.78 -11.66
CA PHE A 457 -20.27 5.97 -12.32
C PHE A 457 -19.95 5.61 -13.77
N SER A 458 -19.12 6.40 -14.49
CA SER A 458 -18.78 6.13 -15.90
C SER A 458 -17.72 5.04 -16.12
N LYS A 459 -16.88 4.76 -15.13
CA LYS A 459 -15.85 3.71 -15.23
C LYS A 459 -16.42 2.37 -14.77
N GLY A 460 -15.94 1.25 -15.32
CA GLY A 460 -16.27 -0.09 -14.83
C GLY A 460 -15.51 -0.45 -13.55
N LYS A 461 -15.94 -1.49 -12.81
CA LYS A 461 -15.37 -1.90 -11.50
C LYS A 461 -13.83 -1.90 -11.46
N ARG A 462 -13.20 -2.57 -12.43
CA ARG A 462 -11.73 -2.68 -12.55
C ARG A 462 -11.02 -1.38 -12.94
N GLN A 463 -11.74 -0.45 -13.55
CA GLN A 463 -11.20 0.83 -14.04
C GLN A 463 -11.37 1.96 -13.03
N ARG A 464 -12.34 1.85 -12.10
CA ARG A 464 -12.56 2.82 -11.01
C ARG A 464 -11.45 2.77 -9.96
N PHE A 465 -10.91 1.58 -9.69
CA PHE A 465 -9.92 1.33 -8.65
C PHE A 465 -8.64 0.82 -9.30
N ASN A 466 -7.55 1.58 -9.23
CA ASN A 466 -6.22 1.10 -9.63
C ASN A 466 -5.53 0.48 -8.41
N ILE A 467 -6.07 -0.64 -7.93
CA ILE A 467 -5.51 -1.38 -6.79
C ILE A 467 -4.98 -2.72 -7.33
N GLN A 468 -3.66 -2.80 -7.52
CA GLN A 468 -2.96 -4.07 -7.66
C GLN A 468 -2.87 -4.69 -6.26
N ASN A 469 -3.88 -5.49 -5.87
CA ASN A 469 -3.80 -6.63 -4.94
C ASN A 469 -5.17 -7.25 -4.61
N LEU A 470 -5.16 -8.58 -4.45
CA LEU A 470 -6.25 -9.54 -4.67
C LEU A 470 -7.32 -9.70 -3.57
N ASN A 471 -7.45 -8.77 -2.61
CA ASN A 471 -8.55 -8.81 -1.60
C ASN A 471 -9.72 -7.85 -1.90
N ALA A 472 -9.66 -7.12 -3.02
CA ALA A 472 -10.70 -6.19 -3.45
C ALA A 472 -12.03 -6.85 -3.88
N LYS A 473 -12.09 -8.19 -3.96
CA LYS A 473 -13.31 -8.91 -4.36
C LYS A 473 -14.48 -8.79 -3.37
N ASN A 474 -14.26 -8.46 -2.08
CA ASN A 474 -15.32 -8.55 -1.07
C ASN A 474 -15.89 -7.22 -0.55
N GLU A 475 -15.20 -6.07 -0.65
CA GLU A 475 -15.74 -4.79 -0.17
C GLU A 475 -15.95 -3.71 -1.24
N ALA A 476 -15.29 -3.82 -2.42
CA ALA A 476 -15.50 -2.89 -3.54
C ALA A 476 -16.91 -2.95 -4.16
N ASP A 477 -17.71 -3.96 -3.77
CA ASP A 477 -19.02 -4.26 -4.33
C ASP A 477 -20.21 -3.56 -3.65
N ARG A 478 -20.01 -2.74 -2.61
CA ARG A 478 -21.16 -2.21 -1.86
C ARG A 478 -22.03 -1.25 -2.68
N VAL A 479 -21.43 -0.30 -3.42
CA VAL A 479 -22.22 0.62 -4.26
C VAL A 479 -22.87 -0.13 -5.42
N ASP A 480 -22.15 -1.04 -6.08
CA ASP A 480 -22.71 -1.80 -7.20
C ASP A 480 -23.84 -2.73 -6.73
N LYS A 481 -23.70 -3.36 -5.55
CA LYS A 481 -24.78 -4.13 -4.91
C LYS A 481 -25.99 -3.26 -4.58
N LEU A 482 -25.78 -2.07 -4.02
CA LEU A 482 -26.87 -1.13 -3.74
C LEU A 482 -27.57 -0.66 -5.03
N MET A 483 -26.82 -0.50 -6.13
CA MET A 483 -27.39 -0.20 -7.44
C MET A 483 -28.23 -1.37 -7.97
N SER A 484 -27.76 -2.61 -7.83
CA SER A 484 -28.55 -3.81 -8.13
C SER A 484 -29.80 -3.90 -7.24
N ASP A 485 -29.68 -3.64 -5.94
CA ASP A 485 -30.80 -3.64 -4.99
C ASP A 485 -31.85 -2.59 -5.37
N LEU A 486 -31.43 -1.41 -5.87
CA LEU A 486 -32.35 -0.39 -6.39
C LEU A 486 -33.11 -0.87 -7.63
N VAL A 487 -32.42 -1.51 -8.57
CA VAL A 487 -33.02 -2.08 -9.79
C VAL A 487 -33.99 -3.21 -9.47
N LEU A 488 -33.68 -4.03 -8.45
CA LEU A 488 -34.53 -5.14 -8.02
C LEU A 488 -35.67 -4.72 -7.08
N LEU A 489 -35.72 -3.47 -6.63
CA LEU A 489 -36.70 -2.98 -5.67
C LEU A 489 -38.09 -2.82 -6.33
N LYS A 490 -38.88 -3.90 -6.28
CA LYS A 490 -40.25 -3.95 -6.85
C LYS A 490 -41.22 -2.93 -6.26
N SER A 491 -41.13 -2.65 -4.95
CA SER A 491 -42.01 -1.69 -4.27
C SER A 491 -41.24 -0.86 -3.24
N ASN A 492 -41.53 0.44 -3.19
CA ASN A 492 -40.88 1.34 -2.24
C ASN A 492 -41.66 1.38 -0.92
N TYR A 493 -41.38 0.43 -0.04
CA TYR A 493 -42.02 0.34 1.27
C TYR A 493 -41.34 1.23 2.32
N ASN A 494 -42.12 1.60 3.33
CA ASN A 494 -41.69 2.40 4.47
C ASN A 494 -40.96 1.50 5.47
N VAL A 495 -39.79 1.94 5.95
CA VAL A 495 -38.93 1.17 6.87
C VAL A 495 -38.91 1.80 8.25
N TYR A 496 -38.82 3.12 8.32
CA TYR A 496 -38.73 3.86 9.58
C TYR A 496 -39.61 5.10 9.61
N THR A 497 -40.00 5.52 10.81
CA THR A 497 -40.48 6.86 11.11
C THR A 497 -39.41 7.59 11.91
N VAL A 498 -39.00 8.77 11.47
CA VAL A 498 -37.95 9.58 12.11
C VAL A 498 -38.54 10.89 12.59
N LYS A 499 -38.31 11.26 13.85
CA LYS A 499 -38.69 12.59 14.35
C LYS A 499 -37.93 13.70 13.63
N ASN A 500 -38.59 14.83 13.40
CA ASN A 500 -37.99 15.98 12.74
C ASN A 500 -37.32 16.96 13.71
N SER A 501 -37.71 16.96 14.98
CA SER A 501 -36.99 17.68 16.03
C SER A 501 -37.10 16.98 17.39
N ASN A 502 -36.28 17.44 18.34
CA ASN A 502 -36.34 16.98 19.74
C ASN A 502 -37.52 17.57 20.53
N SER A 503 -38.39 18.38 19.90
CA SER A 503 -39.60 18.89 20.53
C SER A 503 -40.61 17.76 20.78
N ARG A 504 -41.37 17.86 21.89
CA ARG A 504 -42.45 16.91 22.20
C ARG A 504 -43.55 16.92 21.12
N ARG A 505 -43.77 18.06 20.46
CA ARG A 505 -44.78 18.26 19.41
C ARG A 505 -44.22 18.09 18.00
N ALA A 506 -43.01 17.56 17.85
CA ALA A 506 -42.37 17.44 16.55
C ALA A 506 -43.07 16.41 15.67
N ASN A 507 -43.40 16.80 14.44
CA ASN A 507 -43.84 15.88 13.41
C ASN A 507 -42.74 14.85 13.12
N SER A 508 -43.15 13.68 12.63
CA SER A 508 -42.23 12.65 12.18
C SER A 508 -42.36 12.43 10.68
N SER A 509 -41.25 12.17 10.01
CA SER A 509 -41.19 11.86 8.59
C SER A 509 -40.96 10.38 8.37
N VAL A 510 -41.58 9.85 7.32
CA VAL A 510 -41.44 8.46 6.93
C VAL A 510 -40.22 8.29 6.02
N VAL A 511 -39.43 7.26 6.29
CA VAL A 511 -38.24 6.90 5.52
C VAL A 511 -38.51 5.58 4.80
N SER A 512 -38.42 5.63 3.48
CA SER A 512 -38.60 4.48 2.61
C SER A 512 -37.28 3.75 2.32
N LYS A 513 -37.35 2.47 1.93
CA LYS A 513 -36.14 1.67 1.63
C LYS A 513 -35.33 2.27 0.49
N ARG A 514 -35.99 2.85 -0.53
CA ARG A 514 -35.30 3.56 -1.62
C ARG A 514 -34.48 4.75 -1.07
N SER A 515 -35.03 5.54 -0.15
CA SER A 515 -34.32 6.69 0.42
C SER A 515 -33.08 6.28 1.23
N ILE A 516 -33.16 5.15 1.95
CA ILE A 516 -32.02 4.55 2.68
C ILE A 516 -30.90 4.22 1.71
N ILE A 517 -31.20 3.45 0.65
CA ILE A 517 -30.19 3.03 -0.33
C ILE A 517 -29.58 4.23 -1.07
N LEU A 518 -30.40 5.19 -1.51
CA LEU A 518 -29.92 6.40 -2.18
C LEU A 518 -28.98 7.23 -1.30
N THR A 519 -29.31 7.38 -0.02
CA THR A 519 -28.47 8.09 0.95
C THR A 519 -27.15 7.37 1.16
N GLU A 520 -27.19 6.04 1.28
CA GLU A 520 -25.99 5.23 1.45
C GLU A 520 -25.04 5.35 0.26
N ILE A 521 -25.54 5.22 -0.98
CA ILE A 521 -24.75 5.43 -2.20
C ILE A 521 -24.12 6.83 -2.18
N ALA A 522 -24.90 7.87 -1.91
CA ALA A 522 -24.42 9.24 -1.92
C ALA A 522 -23.30 9.47 -0.89
N VAL A 523 -23.45 8.96 0.34
CA VAL A 523 -22.43 9.08 1.39
C VAL A 523 -21.16 8.31 1.02
N ILE A 524 -21.28 7.10 0.47
CA ILE A 524 -20.11 6.31 0.07
C ILE A 524 -19.32 7.01 -1.03
N VAL A 525 -19.99 7.48 -2.09
CA VAL A 525 -19.31 8.19 -3.20
C VAL A 525 -18.66 9.49 -2.72
N LEU A 526 -19.31 10.23 -1.80
CA LEU A 526 -18.70 11.41 -1.18
C LEU A 526 -17.53 11.06 -0.27
N GLY A 527 -17.59 9.96 0.46
CA GLY A 527 -16.48 9.44 1.25
C GLY A 527 -15.25 9.17 0.38
N PHE A 528 -15.44 8.50 -0.75
CA PHE A 528 -14.39 8.33 -1.76
C PHE A 528 -13.85 9.68 -2.26
N TYR A 529 -14.73 10.61 -2.64
CA TYR A 529 -14.33 11.93 -3.13
C TYR A 529 -13.44 12.68 -2.11
N TYR A 530 -13.94 12.90 -0.89
CA TYR A 530 -13.24 13.69 0.11
C TYR A 530 -11.92 13.01 0.54
N LYS A 531 -11.90 11.68 0.67
CA LYS A 531 -10.70 10.91 1.05
C LYS A 531 -9.60 10.95 -0.01
N ASN A 532 -9.99 10.87 -1.29
CA ASN A 532 -9.03 10.81 -2.40
C ASN A 532 -8.56 12.18 -2.87
N MET A 533 -9.43 13.20 -2.86
CA MET A 533 -9.03 14.55 -3.27
C MET A 533 -8.02 15.20 -2.35
N ASN A 534 -8.13 14.97 -1.03
CA ASN A 534 -7.17 15.51 -0.07
C ASN A 534 -7.08 14.61 1.16
N HIS A 535 -6.18 13.64 1.07
CA HIS A 535 -6.00 12.68 2.14
C HIS A 535 -5.41 13.29 3.42
N GLN A 536 -4.57 14.33 3.28
CA GLN A 536 -4.00 15.02 4.43
C GLN A 536 -5.12 15.66 5.28
N LYS A 537 -6.03 16.40 4.65
CA LYS A 537 -7.21 16.98 5.33
C LYS A 537 -8.13 15.87 5.86
N TRP A 538 -8.36 14.81 5.08
CA TRP A 538 -9.13 13.65 5.53
C TRP A 538 -8.58 13.04 6.83
N CYS A 539 -7.27 12.75 6.88
CA CYS A 539 -6.60 12.18 8.05
C CYS A 539 -6.61 13.12 9.25
N ALA A 540 -6.43 14.43 9.01
CA ALA A 540 -6.49 15.42 10.07
C ALA A 540 -7.90 15.52 10.69
N LEU A 541 -8.95 15.53 9.87
CA LEU A 541 -10.34 15.72 10.31
C LEU A 541 -11.01 14.44 10.78
N PHE A 542 -10.95 13.37 9.98
CA PHE A 542 -11.68 12.12 10.23
C PHE A 542 -10.73 11.03 10.72
N GLY A 543 -9.57 10.85 10.07
CA GLY A 543 -8.63 9.78 10.41
C GLY A 543 -9.13 8.41 9.94
N GLU A 544 -10.13 7.87 10.64
CA GLU A 544 -10.86 6.64 10.26
C GLU A 544 -12.13 6.99 9.47
N ASP A 545 -12.58 6.07 8.61
CA ASP A 545 -13.69 6.32 7.68
C ASP A 545 -15.03 6.44 8.41
N GLU A 546 -15.21 5.67 9.49
CA GLU A 546 -16.37 5.73 10.38
C GLU A 546 -16.54 7.13 11.00
N ASN A 547 -15.46 7.89 11.17
CA ASN A 547 -15.55 9.24 11.76
C ASN A 547 -16.23 10.25 10.82
N MET A 548 -16.21 10.02 9.51
CA MET A 548 -16.99 10.84 8.55
C MET A 548 -18.48 10.58 8.71
N LEU A 549 -18.88 9.32 8.88
CA LEU A 549 -20.27 8.94 9.13
C LEU A 549 -20.78 9.50 10.47
N GLU A 550 -19.98 9.33 11.52
CA GLU A 550 -20.21 9.90 12.84
C GLU A 550 -20.32 11.44 12.81
N PHE A 551 -19.56 12.09 11.94
CA PHE A 551 -19.68 13.53 11.72
C PHE A 551 -21.05 13.90 11.13
N LEU A 552 -21.52 13.19 10.09
CA LEU A 552 -22.84 13.44 9.49
C LEU A 552 -23.99 13.21 10.49
N ILE A 553 -23.92 12.13 11.30
CA ILE A 553 -24.90 11.83 12.34
C ILE A 553 -25.01 12.99 13.34
N LYS A 554 -23.87 13.49 13.82
CA LYS A 554 -23.80 14.61 14.76
C LYS A 554 -24.25 15.91 14.13
N TYR A 555 -23.88 16.16 12.88
CA TYR A 555 -24.29 17.36 12.19
C TYR A 555 -25.80 17.41 12.04
N ARG A 556 -26.43 16.32 11.59
CA ARG A 556 -27.89 16.22 11.57
C ARG A 556 -28.49 16.45 12.95
N TYR A 557 -27.90 15.90 14.00
CA TYR A 557 -28.43 16.10 15.35
C TYR A 557 -28.40 17.57 15.80
N LYS A 558 -27.43 18.37 15.34
CA LYS A 558 -27.40 19.82 15.57
C LYS A 558 -28.58 20.51 14.86
N CYS A 559 -28.89 20.13 13.63
CA CYS A 559 -30.06 20.62 12.88
C CYS A 559 -31.39 20.16 13.52
N PHE A 560 -31.44 18.92 14.03
CA PHE A 560 -32.60 18.32 14.68
C PHE A 560 -32.91 18.91 16.06
N SER A 561 -31.89 19.29 16.83
CA SER A 561 -32.07 19.79 18.19
C SER A 561 -32.34 21.28 18.20
N MET A 562 -33.50 21.69 18.72
CA MET A 562 -33.88 23.10 18.87
C MET A 562 -32.74 23.91 19.52
N GLY A 563 -32.35 25.02 18.89
CA GLY A 563 -31.32 25.95 19.36
C GLY A 563 -29.86 25.48 19.20
N LYS A 564 -29.58 24.21 18.88
CA LYS A 564 -28.18 23.73 18.76
C LYS A 564 -27.51 24.19 17.46
N LEU A 565 -28.25 24.31 16.36
CA LEU A 565 -27.68 24.80 15.10
C LEU A 565 -27.24 26.27 15.19
N PRO A 566 -28.05 27.22 15.71
CA PRO A 566 -27.59 28.59 15.96
C PRO A 566 -26.38 28.66 16.90
N LEU A 567 -26.35 27.86 17.97
CA LEU A 567 -25.20 27.79 18.87
C LEU A 567 -23.94 27.27 18.17
N TYR A 568 -24.09 26.28 17.28
CA TYR A 568 -23.00 25.79 16.45
C TYR A 568 -22.48 26.89 15.52
N GLN A 569 -23.38 27.56 14.80
CA GLN A 569 -23.05 28.66 13.87
C GLN A 569 -22.35 29.82 14.58
N ARG A 570 -22.75 30.14 15.81
CA ARG A 570 -22.15 31.24 16.59
C ARG A 570 -20.79 30.88 17.20
N ASN A 571 -20.67 29.71 17.83
CA ASN A 571 -19.51 29.41 18.68
C ASN A 571 -18.44 28.54 18.00
N TYR A 572 -18.84 27.66 17.09
CA TYR A 572 -17.96 26.63 16.52
C TYR A 572 -17.64 26.87 15.04
N LEU A 573 -18.60 27.34 14.24
CA LEU A 573 -18.38 27.60 12.82
C LEU A 573 -17.25 28.62 12.56
N PRO A 574 -17.06 29.69 13.35
CA PRO A 574 -15.91 30.59 13.18
C PRO A 574 -14.57 29.87 13.38
N GLN A 575 -14.50 28.95 14.34
CA GLN A 575 -13.29 28.15 14.57
C GLN A 575 -13.03 27.21 13.39
N VAL A 576 -14.07 26.58 12.84
CA VAL A 576 -13.94 25.74 11.64
C VAL A 576 -13.47 26.58 10.44
N ARG A 577 -14.03 27.77 10.24
CA ARG A 577 -13.62 28.70 9.18
C ARG A 577 -12.16 29.10 9.31
N SER A 578 -11.66 29.31 10.53
CA SER A 578 -10.24 29.61 10.77
C SER A 578 -9.26 28.49 10.37
N LEU A 579 -9.76 27.28 10.09
CA LEU A 579 -8.94 26.17 9.59
C LEU A 579 -8.70 26.22 8.08
N ASN A 580 -9.34 27.15 7.35
CA ASN A 580 -9.20 27.31 5.89
C ASN A 580 -9.29 25.99 5.11
N LEU A 581 -10.28 25.15 5.47
CA LEU A 581 -10.41 23.79 4.94
C LEU A 581 -10.79 23.76 3.45
N ILE A 582 -11.44 24.81 2.96
CA ILE A 582 -11.87 24.96 1.58
C ILE A 582 -11.02 26.05 0.92
N PRO A 583 -10.51 25.84 -0.31
CA PRO A 583 -10.78 24.75 -1.25
C PRO A 583 -10.22 23.38 -0.81
N TRP A 584 -11.02 22.30 -0.95
CA TRP A 584 -10.64 20.98 -0.45
C TRP A 584 -9.44 20.40 -1.19
N GLU A 585 -9.34 20.62 -2.50
CA GLU A 585 -8.28 20.11 -3.37
C GLU A 585 -6.89 20.67 -3.06
N ARG A 586 -6.81 21.81 -2.37
CA ARG A 586 -5.52 22.41 -1.99
C ARG A 586 -5.03 21.85 -0.67
N LYS A 587 -3.71 21.69 -0.54
CA LYS A 587 -3.05 21.38 0.73
C LYS A 587 -3.44 22.41 1.79
N SER A 588 -3.47 21.97 3.05
CA SER A 588 -3.70 22.87 4.17
C SER A 588 -2.53 23.84 4.32
N GLU A 589 -2.83 25.11 4.53
CA GLU A 589 -1.85 26.14 4.90
C GLU A 589 -1.33 25.90 6.34
N ILE A 590 -2.18 25.30 7.19
CA ILE A 590 -1.82 24.91 8.55
C ILE A 590 -0.99 23.61 8.49
N PRO A 591 0.18 23.55 9.18
CA PRO A 591 0.99 22.34 9.28
C PRO A 591 0.18 21.15 9.79
N GLU A 592 0.44 19.96 9.26
CA GLU A 592 -0.40 18.77 9.48
C GLU A 592 -0.61 18.43 10.96
N GLY A 593 0.44 18.50 11.76
CA GLY A 593 0.37 18.22 13.20
C GLY A 593 -0.55 19.19 13.93
N GLU A 594 -0.51 20.47 13.58
CA GLU A 594 -1.34 21.51 14.16
C GLU A 594 -2.80 21.39 13.67
N LEU A 595 -3.00 21.16 12.37
CA LEU A 595 -4.33 20.93 11.82
C LEU A 595 -5.01 19.74 12.51
N LYS A 596 -4.27 18.65 12.74
CA LYS A 596 -4.78 17.45 13.42
C LYS A 596 -5.23 17.75 14.85
N ILE A 597 -4.50 18.60 15.58
CA ILE A 597 -4.86 18.98 16.96
C ILE A 597 -6.12 19.87 16.96
N ARG A 598 -6.14 20.91 16.12
CA ARG A 598 -7.27 21.85 16.05
C ARG A 598 -8.54 21.19 15.51
N ALA A 599 -8.43 20.41 14.44
CA ALA A 599 -9.55 19.67 13.84
C ALA A 599 -10.00 18.48 14.69
N GLY A 600 -9.08 17.79 15.37
CA GLY A 600 -9.39 16.63 16.22
C GLY A 600 -10.44 16.96 17.29
N ARG A 601 -10.35 18.15 17.90
CA ARG A 601 -11.33 18.65 18.87
C ARG A 601 -12.70 19.00 18.28
N LEU A 602 -12.83 19.11 16.96
CA LEU A 602 -14.07 19.54 16.31
C LEU A 602 -14.78 18.36 15.62
N PHE A 603 -14.03 17.40 15.07
CA PHE A 603 -14.56 16.38 14.18
C PHE A 603 -14.50 14.94 14.74
N LYS A 604 -13.52 14.60 15.60
CA LYS A 604 -13.20 13.19 15.94
C LYS A 604 -13.88 12.62 17.20
N TYR A 605 -14.67 13.38 17.93
CA TYR A 605 -15.37 12.86 19.12
C TYR A 605 -16.48 11.90 18.72
N LYS A 606 -16.58 10.71 19.32
CA LYS A 606 -17.69 9.76 19.03
C LYS A 606 -19.06 10.32 19.42
N SER A 607 -20.10 9.98 18.65
CA SER A 607 -21.47 10.35 18.99
C SER A 607 -21.94 9.59 20.23
N LYS A 608 -22.57 10.30 21.17
CA LYS A 608 -23.35 9.69 22.26
C LYS A 608 -24.85 9.58 21.92
N ILE A 609 -25.22 9.83 20.66
CA ILE A 609 -26.62 9.87 20.23
C ILE A 609 -27.12 8.45 20.02
N LYS A 610 -28.16 8.07 20.76
CA LYS A 610 -28.89 6.82 20.54
C LYS A 610 -30.01 7.06 19.52
N LEU A 611 -29.79 6.64 18.27
CA LEU A 611 -30.73 6.87 17.16
C LEU A 611 -32.10 6.20 17.39
N SER A 612 -32.14 5.08 18.10
CA SER A 612 -33.38 4.36 18.43
C SER A 612 -34.40 5.16 19.25
N TYR A 613 -33.98 6.25 19.92
CA TYR A 613 -34.91 7.15 20.61
C TYR A 613 -35.67 8.08 19.66
N TRP A 614 -35.12 8.33 18.48
CA TRP A 614 -35.65 9.31 17.53
C TRP A 614 -36.13 8.69 16.23
N THR A 615 -35.79 7.43 16.01
CA THR A 615 -36.17 6.64 14.84
C THR A 615 -36.80 5.33 15.29
N GLN A 616 -38.01 5.05 14.80
CA GLN A 616 -38.77 3.84 15.11
C GLN A 616 -39.02 3.07 13.82
N ARG A 617 -39.04 1.73 13.88
CA ARG A 617 -39.46 0.92 12.72
C ARG A 617 -40.90 1.27 12.36
N TRP A 618 -41.16 1.43 11.07
CA TRP A 618 -42.50 1.70 10.56
C TRP A 618 -43.39 0.51 10.91
N ARG A 619 -44.42 0.76 11.73
CA ARG A 619 -45.52 -0.17 11.93
C ARG A 619 -46.67 0.42 11.12
N GLY A 620 -47.11 -0.28 10.07
CA GLY A 620 -48.23 0.18 9.25
C GLY A 620 -49.42 0.58 10.13
N GLY A 621 -50.10 1.66 9.76
CA GLY A 621 -51.35 2.03 10.40
C GLY A 621 -52.30 0.84 10.34
N ARG A 622 -52.93 0.51 11.47
CA ARG A 622 -54.16 -0.27 11.44
C ARG A 622 -55.25 0.55 10.77
#